data_AF-A0A5P1D9L3-F1
#
_entry.id   AF-A0A5P1D9L3-F1
#
_cell.length_a   1.000
_cell.length_b   1.000
_cell.length_c   1.000
_cell.angle_alpha   90.00
_cell.angle_beta   90.00
_cell.angle_gamma   90.00
#
_symmetry.space_group_name_H-M   'P 1'
#
loop_
_entity.id
_entity.type
_entity.pdbx_description
1 polymer ?
#
loop_
_entity_poly.entity_id
_entity_poly.type
_entity_poly.pdbx_seq_one_letter_code
_entity_poly.pdbx_strand_id
1 'polypeptide(L)'
;MSNFFDELMESVQEMNEVLRGEREPSREFHVDAMQVKEIRKATGLTQAKFAALIDVQLGTLRNWEQGRRDPTGPAKALLKAIHNDPVHVLNALAT
;
A
#
# COMPACT_ATOMS: atom_id res chain seq x y z
N MET A 1 -34.67 9.07 9.75
CA MET A 1 -34.69 7.62 9.99
C MET A 1 -33.56 7.04 9.18
N SER A 2 -32.53 6.54 9.87
CA SER A 2 -31.52 5.55 9.45
C SER A 2 -30.81 5.65 8.08
N ASN A 3 -30.21 6.80 7.71
CA ASN A 3 -29.26 6.87 6.56
C ASN A 3 -28.16 5.79 6.61
N PHE A 4 -27.76 5.39 7.83
CA PHE A 4 -26.75 4.36 8.04
C PHE A 4 -27.17 2.96 7.53
N PHE A 5 -28.46 2.61 7.66
CA PHE A 5 -28.93 1.30 7.18
C PHE A 5 -28.95 1.26 5.65
N ASP A 6 -29.35 2.35 5.01
CA ASP A 6 -29.39 2.47 3.56
C ASP A 6 -27.96 2.42 2.98
N GLU A 7 -27.01 3.16 3.57
CA GLU A 7 -25.59 3.13 3.19
C GLU A 7 -24.96 1.73 3.38
N LEU A 8 -25.33 1.02 4.46
CA LEU A 8 -24.87 -0.35 4.68
C LEU A 8 -25.43 -1.31 3.63
N MET A 9 -26.71 -1.19 3.29
CA MET A 9 -27.34 -2.07 2.31
C MET A 9 -26.78 -1.84 0.91
N GLU A 10 -26.50 -0.58 0.57
CA GLU A 10 -25.79 -0.19 -0.65
C GLU A 10 -24.42 -0.87 -0.70
N SER A 11 -23.58 -0.72 0.34
CA SER A 11 -22.25 -1.34 0.40
C SER A 11 -22.26 -2.87 0.24
N VAL A 12 -23.27 -3.56 0.80
CA VAL A 12 -23.43 -5.01 0.64
C VAL A 12 -23.80 -5.40 -0.79
N GLN A 13 -24.61 -4.59 -1.48
CA GLN A 13 -24.90 -4.79 -2.90
C GLN A 13 -23.63 -4.61 -3.74
N GLU A 14 -22.86 -3.55 -3.51
CA GLU A 14 -21.60 -3.31 -4.24
C GLU A 14 -20.62 -4.47 -4.06
N MET A 15 -20.52 -5.04 -2.84
CA MET A 15 -19.68 -6.21 -2.57
C MET A 15 -20.11 -7.44 -3.40
N ASN A 16 -21.42 -7.65 -3.58
CA ASN A 16 -21.94 -8.80 -4.34
C ASN A 16 -21.66 -8.65 -5.83
N GLU A 17 -21.78 -7.43 -6.37
CA GLU A 17 -21.41 -7.09 -7.76
C GLU A 17 -19.91 -7.31 -8.01
N VAL A 18 -19.06 -6.92 -7.06
CA VAL A 18 -17.61 -7.16 -7.13
C VAL A 18 -17.28 -8.66 -7.12
N LEU A 19 -17.92 -9.45 -6.24
CA LEU A 19 -17.71 -10.90 -6.20
C LEU A 19 -18.14 -11.62 -7.48
N ARG A 20 -19.16 -11.08 -8.19
CA ARG A 20 -19.64 -11.61 -9.47
C ARG A 20 -18.84 -11.13 -10.67
N GLY A 21 -17.94 -10.17 -10.49
CA GLY A 21 -17.20 -9.52 -11.58
C GLY A 21 -18.06 -8.57 -12.42
N GLU A 22 -19.21 -8.14 -11.89
CA GLU A 22 -20.11 -7.17 -12.54
C GLU A 22 -19.66 -5.72 -12.27
N ARG A 23 -18.86 -5.53 -11.23
CA ARG A 23 -18.30 -4.24 -10.81
C ARG A 23 -16.84 -4.37 -10.40
N GLU A 24 -16.02 -3.42 -10.85
CA GLU A 24 -14.63 -3.31 -10.39
C GLU A 24 -14.59 -2.77 -8.94
N PRO A 25 -13.73 -3.29 -8.06
CA PRO A 25 -13.54 -2.76 -6.72
C PRO A 25 -13.24 -1.26 -6.76
N SER A 26 -13.90 -0.48 -5.90
CA SER A 26 -13.77 0.98 -5.90
C SER A 26 -12.33 1.46 -5.69
N ARG A 27 -11.48 0.69 -5.00
CA ARG A 27 -10.05 0.95 -4.81
C ARG A 27 -9.22 -0.34 -4.64
N GLU A 28 -8.46 -0.71 -5.66
CA GLU A 28 -7.30 -1.60 -5.47
C GLU A 28 -6.04 -0.78 -5.19
N PHE A 29 -5.41 -1.02 -4.04
CA PHE A 29 -4.06 -0.50 -3.81
C PHE A 29 -3.06 -1.46 -4.44
N HIS A 30 -2.85 -1.32 -5.74
CA HIS A 30 -1.68 -1.87 -6.38
C HIS A 30 -0.45 -1.12 -5.88
N VAL A 31 0.64 -1.85 -5.66
CA VAL A 31 1.97 -1.30 -5.40
C VAL A 31 2.82 -1.82 -6.54
N ASP A 32 2.92 -1.03 -7.60
CA ASP A 32 3.82 -1.32 -8.69
C ASP A 32 5.23 -0.76 -8.41
N ALA A 33 6.19 -1.11 -9.26
CA ALA A 33 7.58 -0.68 -9.13
C ALA A 33 7.76 0.85 -9.06
N MET A 34 6.96 1.60 -9.83
CA MET A 34 7.01 3.06 -9.84
C MET A 34 6.56 3.61 -8.49
N GLN A 35 5.51 3.02 -7.93
CA GLN A 35 4.94 3.40 -6.65
C GLN A 35 5.89 3.16 -5.49
N VAL A 36 6.63 2.03 -5.46
CA VAL A 36 7.65 1.78 -4.41
C VAL A 36 8.71 2.87 -4.41
N LYS A 37 9.19 3.26 -5.59
CA LYS A 37 10.23 4.29 -5.73
C LYS A 37 9.73 5.66 -5.30
N GLU A 38 8.49 6.02 -5.65
CA GLU A 38 7.89 7.30 -5.26
C GLU A 38 7.59 7.35 -3.76
N ILE A 39 7.11 6.26 -3.15
CA ILE A 39 6.94 6.15 -1.69
C ILE A 39 8.27 6.42 -0.99
N ARG A 40 9.36 5.76 -1.42
CA ARG A 40 10.68 6.04 -0.84
C ARG A 40 11.08 7.50 -1.00
N LYS A 41 10.94 8.07 -2.21
CA LYS A 41 11.34 9.47 -2.44
C LYS A 41 10.58 10.45 -1.55
N ALA A 42 9.29 10.20 -1.30
CA ALA A 42 8.48 11.02 -0.40
C ALA A 42 9.01 11.06 1.03
N THR A 43 9.74 10.02 1.47
CA THR A 43 10.41 10.00 2.79
C THR A 43 11.73 10.77 2.83
N GLY A 44 12.29 11.18 1.68
CA GLY A 44 13.62 11.78 1.59
C GLY A 44 14.80 10.80 1.83
N LEU A 45 14.51 9.51 2.01
CA LEU A 45 15.54 8.50 2.31
C LEU A 45 16.21 7.94 1.05
N THR A 46 17.50 7.61 1.17
CA THR A 46 18.23 6.83 0.17
C THR A 46 17.69 5.39 0.13
N GLN A 47 17.94 4.65 -0.95
CA GLN A 47 17.55 3.23 -1.03
C GLN A 47 18.08 2.42 0.16
N ALA A 48 19.34 2.65 0.56
CA ALA A 48 19.95 1.92 1.68
C ALA A 48 19.26 2.25 3.02
N LYS A 49 18.99 3.54 3.30
CA LYS A 49 18.31 3.95 4.53
C LYS A 49 16.86 3.46 4.58
N PHE A 50 16.15 3.54 3.46
CA PHE A 50 14.77 3.08 3.38
C PHE A 50 14.67 1.55 3.52
N ALA A 51 15.57 0.80 2.86
CA ALA A 51 15.63 -0.65 2.98
C ALA A 51 15.91 -1.08 4.44
N ALA A 52 16.84 -0.42 5.12
CA ALA A 52 17.12 -0.68 6.52
C ALA A 52 15.91 -0.36 7.43
N LEU A 53 15.21 0.74 7.17
CA LEU A 53 14.07 1.16 7.98
C LEU A 53 12.88 0.19 7.90
N ILE A 54 12.61 -0.37 6.71
CA ILE A 54 11.52 -1.33 6.50
C ILE A 54 11.96 -2.79 6.67
N ASP A 55 13.16 -3.01 7.20
CA ASP A 55 13.79 -4.31 7.46
C ASP A 55 13.83 -5.24 6.22
N VAL A 56 14.35 -4.73 5.10
CA VAL A 56 14.60 -5.54 3.90
C VAL A 56 16.02 -5.34 3.39
N GLN A 57 16.52 -6.35 2.68
CA GLN A 57 17.80 -6.23 1.98
C GLN A 57 17.73 -5.16 0.88
N LEU A 58 18.80 -4.37 0.71
CA LEU A 58 18.90 -3.37 -0.36
C LEU A 58 18.64 -3.96 -1.76
N GLY A 59 19.09 -5.20 -2.00
CA GLY A 59 18.83 -5.92 -3.24
C GLY A 59 17.34 -6.18 -3.47
N THR A 60 16.58 -6.46 -2.41
CA THR A 60 15.12 -6.66 -2.46
C THR A 60 14.41 -5.37 -2.85
N LEU A 61 14.73 -4.25 -2.18
CA LEU A 61 14.16 -2.94 -2.54
C LEU A 61 14.48 -2.55 -3.98
N ARG A 62 15.71 -2.80 -4.45
CA ARG A 62 16.09 -2.53 -5.84
C ARG A 62 15.30 -3.37 -6.85
N ASN A 63 15.09 -4.65 -6.55
CA ASN A 63 14.28 -5.51 -7.42
C ASN A 63 12.83 -5.00 -7.50
N TRP A 64 12.28 -4.49 -6.39
CA TRP A 64 10.95 -3.86 -6.36
C TRP A 64 10.91 -2.57 -7.18
N GLU A 65 11.80 -1.61 -6.92
CA GLU A 65 11.83 -0.33 -7.66
C GLU A 65 12.14 -0.49 -9.16
N GLN A 66 12.71 -1.63 -9.57
CA GLN A 66 12.99 -1.97 -10.97
C GLN A 66 11.90 -2.87 -11.61
N GLY A 67 10.90 -3.31 -10.84
CA GLY A 67 9.84 -4.20 -11.33
C GLY A 67 10.30 -5.62 -11.66
N ARG A 68 11.47 -6.04 -11.15
CA ARG A 68 11.94 -7.43 -11.31
C ARG A 68 11.21 -8.40 -10.39
N ARG A 69 10.67 -7.88 -9.28
CA ARG A 69 9.83 -8.61 -8.31
C ARG A 69 8.82 -7.64 -7.72
N ASP A 70 7.72 -8.17 -7.22
CA ASP A 70 6.75 -7.41 -6.45
C ASP A 70 6.97 -7.54 -4.94
N PRO A 71 6.53 -6.56 -4.14
CA PRO A 71 6.48 -6.69 -2.69
C PRO A 71 5.47 -7.76 -2.27
N THR A 72 5.75 -8.45 -1.17
CA THR A 72 4.82 -9.43 -0.57
C THR A 72 3.68 -8.72 0.17
N GLY A 73 2.61 -9.43 0.54
CA GLY A 73 1.45 -8.86 1.24
C GLY A 73 1.81 -7.95 2.44
N PRO A 74 2.63 -8.40 3.40
CA PRO A 74 3.08 -7.55 4.51
C PRO A 74 3.87 -6.33 4.06
N ALA A 75 4.76 -6.48 3.09
CA ALA A 75 5.52 -5.36 2.54
C ALA A 75 4.61 -4.35 1.80
N LYS A 76 3.61 -4.82 1.05
CA LYS A 76 2.59 -3.96 0.41
C LYS A 76 1.80 -3.18 1.46
N ALA A 77 1.40 -3.83 2.56
CA ALA A 77 0.70 -3.17 3.65
C ALA A 77 1.56 -2.09 4.33
N LEU A 78 2.84 -2.38 4.57
CA LEU A 78 3.79 -1.41 5.14
C LEU A 78 4.03 -0.22 4.18
N LEU A 79 4.25 -0.50 2.90
CA LEU A 79 4.40 0.55 1.87
C LEU A 79 3.15 1.41 1.75
N LYS A 80 1.96 0.81 1.85
CA LYS A 80 0.68 1.54 1.93
C LYS A 80 0.59 2.43 3.15
N ALA A 81 1.00 1.93 4.32
CA ALA A 81 1.02 2.71 5.55
C ALA A 81 1.96 3.92 5.43
N ILE A 82 3.20 3.71 4.94
CA ILE A 82 4.16 4.79 4.69
C ILE A 82 3.63 5.79 3.67
N HIS A 83 2.94 5.34 2.62
CA HIS A 83 2.34 6.23 1.63
C HIS A 83 1.26 7.14 2.23
N ASN A 84 0.41 6.59 3.10
CA ASN A 84 -0.72 7.31 3.68
C ASN A 84 -0.31 8.23 4.85
N ASP A 85 0.66 7.81 5.66
CA ASP A 85 1.12 8.56 6.83
C ASP A 85 2.64 8.40 7.03
N PRO A 86 3.46 9.03 6.18
CA PRO A 86 4.91 8.85 6.26
C PRO A 86 5.48 9.36 7.59
N VAL A 87 4.95 10.44 8.17
CA VAL A 87 5.53 11.02 9.39
C VAL A 87 5.40 10.06 10.57
N HIS A 88 4.19 9.58 10.87
CA HIS A 88 3.99 8.73 12.04
C HIS A 88 4.51 7.31 11.83
N VAL A 89 4.39 6.76 10.61
CA VAL A 89 4.90 5.42 10.33
C VAL A 89 6.43 5.38 10.37
N LEU A 90 7.12 6.37 9.80
CA LEU A 90 8.58 6.43 9.92
C LEU A 90 9.03 6.60 11.38
N ASN A 91 8.34 7.41 12.17
CA ASN A 91 8.61 7.55 13.61
C ASN A 91 8.38 6.25 14.38
N ALA A 92 7.38 5.46 14.01
CA ALA A 92 7.10 4.16 14.63
C ALA A 92 8.13 3.08 14.26
N LEU A 93 8.77 3.21 13.09
CA LEU A 93 9.84 2.31 12.63
C LEU A 93 11.23 2.75 13.11
N ALA A 94 11.41 4.01 13.49
CA ALA A 94 12.67 4.52 14.01
C ALA A 94 12.99 3.84 15.35
N THR A 95 13.95 2.90 15.30
CA THR A 95 14.46 2.16 16.46
C THR A 95 15.75 2.80 16.96
#